data_AF-A0A974U2L7-F1
#
_entry.id   AF-A0A974U2L7-F1
#
_cell.length_a   1.000
_cell.length_b   1.000
_cell.length_c   1.000
_cell.angle_alpha   90.00
_cell.angle_beta   90.00
_cell.angle_gamma   90.00
#
_symmetry.space_group_name_H-M   'P 1'
#
loop_
_entity.id
_entity.type
_entity.pdbx_description
1 polymer ?
#
loop_
_entity_poly.entity_id
_entity_poly.type
_entity_poly.pdbx_seq_one_letter_code
_entity_poly.pdbx_strand_id
1 'polypeptide(L)'
;MSNKKHHARTRAQESSNAIERMYITMRHLFNRGFYKPMGVSGETLREALLLLRPEIYGSIGEEKAELEGLLYVVDRLPEGIEECTFINLTSDEGYANSHFKVIIPPKRRRNCYRIDDEQMNIEITRGRSEIYDILTHLTFLFVESHKISKRVLIDENGATTRDWIKLEKAVTTKKKLTQKEREIALTHTANILGRTFNELLEVYDDFAIPTQPERLLHIVYWLGKLALEEVVNNNKRTVTFSPVLRERLGHHIHGEIWANNIKDVLYKNELLERPIHVISANMHSVMNTLFAPNALKSLASKNDIFEVYEAISHKDNKDLRDKVTKEALQKGMLYIEDTSGTNINVQVFDTEKIDFSKVDIDVDQEKLKAEKPIIIVMDYAFGEQAYETIDELLKPYKPNGKKTHLYVDSISIMGKAGILEGGKGDIMIPSAHIFEGTADNYPFKNELCTADLEGQGLKIFEGAMITVLGTSLQNKDILKFFHSSTWNVIGLEMEGAHYQKAIQAASKVRGSINEDVKVRYAYYASDNPLETGGTLASGGLGTSGVKPTYLITRKILQQIFN
;
A
#
# COMPACT_ATOMS: atom_id res chain seq x y z
N MET A 1 -20.57 -18.00 47.05
CA MET A 1 -20.74 -17.02 45.96
C MET A 1 -19.45 -16.98 45.17
N SER A 2 -19.47 -17.40 43.91
CA SER A 2 -18.31 -17.36 43.02
C SER A 2 -17.85 -15.91 42.84
N ASN A 3 -16.61 -15.60 43.21
CA ASN A 3 -15.94 -14.35 42.82
C ASN A 3 -15.90 -14.30 41.29
N LYS A 4 -16.90 -13.68 40.66
CA LYS A 4 -16.84 -13.31 39.25
C LYS A 4 -15.70 -12.31 39.14
N LYS A 5 -14.52 -12.77 38.71
CA LYS A 5 -13.45 -11.88 38.24
C LYS A 5 -14.08 -11.00 37.15
N HIS A 6 -14.25 -9.71 37.43
CA HIS A 6 -14.55 -8.75 36.38
C HIS A 6 -13.35 -8.76 35.43
N HIS A 7 -13.49 -9.44 34.29
CA HIS A 7 -12.49 -9.43 33.24
C HIS A 7 -12.46 -8.03 32.64
N ALA A 8 -11.53 -7.19 33.12
CA ALA A 8 -11.17 -5.95 32.45
C ALA A 8 -10.59 -6.30 31.07
N ARG A 9 -11.03 -5.57 30.04
CA ARG A 9 -10.51 -5.76 28.69
C ARG A 9 -9.06 -5.29 28.63
N THR A 10 -8.22 -6.03 27.93
CA THR A 10 -6.86 -5.60 27.62
C THR A 10 -6.88 -4.57 26.49
N ARG A 11 -5.83 -3.73 26.38
CA ARG A 11 -5.68 -2.77 25.28
C ARG A 11 -5.67 -3.44 23.90
N ALA A 12 -5.09 -4.63 23.79
CA ALA A 12 -5.14 -5.43 22.56
C ALA A 12 -6.60 -5.80 22.20
N GLN A 13 -7.40 -6.26 23.16
CA GLN A 13 -8.82 -6.54 22.93
C GLN A 13 -9.62 -5.30 22.55
N GLU A 14 -9.35 -4.15 23.16
CA GLU A 14 -9.98 -2.88 22.76
C GLU A 14 -9.61 -2.50 21.32
N SER A 15 -8.34 -2.68 20.96
CA SER A 15 -7.81 -2.40 19.63
C SER A 15 -8.44 -3.31 18.56
N SER A 16 -8.48 -4.62 18.79
CA SER A 16 -9.13 -5.57 17.86
C SER A 16 -10.62 -5.24 17.67
N ASN A 17 -11.33 -4.92 18.76
CA ASN A 17 -12.74 -4.50 18.68
C ASN A 17 -12.90 -3.16 17.93
N ALA A 18 -11.96 -2.23 18.07
CA ALA A 18 -11.99 -0.96 17.34
C ALA A 18 -11.80 -1.18 15.84
N ILE A 19 -10.83 -2.00 15.43
CA ILE A 19 -10.59 -2.35 14.03
C ILE A 19 -11.82 -3.02 13.42
N GLU A 20 -12.42 -4.00 14.11
CA GLU A 20 -13.64 -4.67 13.65
C GLU A 20 -14.81 -3.67 13.49
N ARG A 21 -15.02 -2.79 14.47
CA ARG A 21 -16.03 -1.73 14.40
C ARG A 21 -15.80 -0.79 13.22
N MET A 22 -14.55 -0.40 12.96
CA MET A 22 -14.20 0.43 11.81
C MET A 22 -14.54 -0.28 10.51
N TYR A 23 -14.14 -1.54 10.35
CA TYR A 23 -14.40 -2.35 9.16
C TYR A 23 -15.91 -2.46 8.87
N ILE A 24 -16.71 -2.86 9.88
CA ILE A 24 -18.17 -3.00 9.76
C ILE A 24 -18.80 -1.65 9.41
N THR A 25 -18.36 -0.58 10.08
CA THR A 25 -18.90 0.76 9.86
C THR A 25 -18.59 1.26 8.46
N MET A 26 -17.35 1.14 7.98
CA MET A 26 -16.97 1.55 6.62
C MET A 26 -17.79 0.81 5.57
N ARG A 27 -18.02 -0.50 5.74
CA ARG A 27 -18.89 -1.27 4.85
C ARG A 27 -20.34 -0.79 4.88
N HIS A 28 -20.87 -0.47 6.05
CA HIS A 28 -22.21 0.08 6.19
C HIS A 28 -22.33 1.46 5.51
N LEU A 29 -21.34 2.34 5.71
CA LEU A 29 -21.32 3.67 5.10
C LEU A 29 -21.23 3.61 3.58
N PHE A 30 -20.40 2.69 3.06
CA PHE A 30 -20.33 2.41 1.64
C PHE A 30 -21.71 2.02 1.08
N ASN A 31 -22.39 1.06 1.70
CA ASN A 31 -23.72 0.64 1.25
C ASN A 31 -24.75 1.78 1.33
N ARG A 32 -24.69 2.60 2.38
CA ARG A 32 -25.55 3.78 2.56
C ARG A 32 -25.33 4.83 1.46
N GLY A 33 -24.14 4.91 0.88
CA GLY A 33 -23.83 5.82 -0.23
C GLY A 33 -23.37 7.22 0.19
N PHE A 34 -23.46 7.58 1.47
CA PHE A 34 -22.84 8.81 1.98
C PHE A 34 -22.73 8.79 3.51
N TYR A 35 -21.89 9.67 4.04
CA TYR A 35 -21.86 10.01 5.45
C TYR A 35 -21.32 11.42 5.70
N LYS A 36 -21.69 11.98 6.85
CA LYS A 36 -21.11 13.20 7.41
C LYS A 36 -20.03 12.80 8.43
N PRO A 37 -18.74 13.07 8.17
CA PRO A 37 -17.65 12.60 9.01
C PRO A 37 -17.69 13.11 10.45
N MET A 38 -18.11 14.36 10.67
CA MET A 38 -18.32 14.97 12.00
C MET A 38 -19.79 14.95 12.44
N GLY A 39 -20.64 14.21 11.73
CA GLY A 39 -22.02 13.93 12.13
C GLY A 39 -22.16 12.60 12.87
N VAL A 40 -23.41 12.26 13.21
CA VAL A 40 -23.78 10.97 13.84
C VAL A 40 -23.33 9.78 12.97
N SER A 41 -23.44 9.91 11.64
CA SER A 41 -23.03 8.85 10.72
C SER A 41 -21.53 8.53 10.73
N GLY A 42 -20.67 9.48 11.13
CA GLY A 42 -19.23 9.27 11.21
C GLY A 42 -18.72 8.97 12.63
N GLU A 43 -19.61 9.01 13.64
CA GLU A 43 -19.23 8.94 15.06
C GLU A 43 -18.49 7.65 15.40
N THR A 44 -19.02 6.51 14.99
CA THR A 44 -18.39 5.20 15.22
C THR A 44 -16.99 5.11 14.64
N LEU A 45 -16.72 5.73 13.48
CA LEU A 45 -15.36 5.74 12.90
C LEU A 45 -14.41 6.58 13.74
N ARG A 46 -14.83 7.78 14.16
CA ARG A 46 -14.00 8.67 14.97
C ARG A 46 -13.67 8.05 16.32
N GLU A 47 -14.68 7.53 17.02
CA GLU A 47 -14.51 6.89 18.32
C GLU A 47 -13.60 5.67 18.24
N ALA A 48 -13.79 4.83 17.22
CA ALA A 48 -12.96 3.66 17.05
C ALA A 48 -11.51 4.03 16.72
N LEU A 49 -11.27 5.03 15.86
CA LEU A 49 -9.92 5.50 15.57
C LEU A 49 -9.23 6.11 16.81
N LEU A 50 -9.95 6.90 17.60
CA LEU A 50 -9.47 7.50 18.85
C LEU A 50 -9.23 6.48 19.97
N LEU A 51 -10.01 5.39 19.99
CA LEU A 51 -9.80 4.27 20.89
C LEU A 51 -8.55 3.47 20.48
N LEU A 52 -8.43 3.21 19.17
CA LEU A 52 -7.36 2.43 18.57
C LEU A 52 -6.00 3.11 18.69
N ARG A 53 -5.94 4.45 18.51
CA ARG A 53 -4.70 5.25 18.51
C ARG A 53 -3.59 4.58 17.69
N PRO A 54 -3.77 4.44 16.36
CA PRO A 54 -2.78 3.79 15.53
C PRO A 54 -1.41 4.43 15.69
N GLU A 55 -0.35 3.62 15.64
CA GLU A 55 1.03 4.08 15.84
C GLU A 55 1.40 5.18 14.82
N ILE A 56 0.92 5.07 13.59
CA ILE A 56 1.18 6.04 12.52
C ILE A 56 0.50 7.41 12.73
N TYR A 57 -0.49 7.48 13.62
CA TYR A 57 -1.24 8.70 13.94
C TYR A 57 -0.86 9.24 15.32
N GLY A 58 0.25 8.78 15.90
CA GLY A 58 0.92 9.38 17.06
C GLY A 58 -0.03 9.93 18.12
N SER A 59 -0.03 11.26 18.25
CA SER A 59 -0.78 12.05 19.23
C SER A 59 -2.24 12.33 18.85
N ILE A 60 -2.86 11.55 17.94
CA ILE A 60 -4.28 11.71 17.57
C ILE A 60 -5.21 11.71 18.80
N GLY A 61 -4.89 10.95 19.85
CA GLY A 61 -5.65 10.91 21.09
C GLY A 61 -5.41 12.07 22.06
N GLU A 62 -4.46 12.97 21.78
CA GLU A 62 -4.12 14.13 22.60
C GLU A 62 -4.84 15.40 22.13
N GLU A 63 -4.82 16.45 22.96
CA GLU A 63 -5.39 17.75 22.58
C GLU A 63 -4.53 18.52 21.57
N LYS A 64 -3.22 18.25 21.51
CA LYS A 64 -2.31 18.83 20.51
C LYS A 64 -2.54 18.19 19.14
N ALA A 65 -2.21 18.94 18.09
CA ALA A 65 -2.31 18.42 16.73
C ALA A 65 -1.17 17.43 16.43
N GLU A 66 -1.46 16.44 15.60
CA GLU A 66 -0.50 15.42 15.16
C GLU A 66 0.15 15.83 13.82
N LEU A 67 1.45 16.15 13.82
CA LEU A 67 2.14 16.71 12.65
C LEU A 67 2.62 15.62 11.69
N GLU A 68 3.23 14.57 12.23
CA GLU A 68 3.82 13.48 11.46
C GLU A 68 2.72 12.62 10.82
N GLY A 69 1.66 12.33 11.57
CA GLY A 69 0.43 11.73 11.02
C GLY A 69 -0.23 12.60 9.95
N LEU A 70 -0.24 13.93 10.11
CA LEU A 70 -0.76 14.84 9.08
C LEU A 70 0.07 14.77 7.80
N LEU A 71 1.40 14.81 7.91
CA LEU A 71 2.32 14.66 6.77
C LEU A 71 2.07 13.33 6.05
N TYR A 72 1.97 12.23 6.80
CA TYR A 72 1.68 10.90 6.25
C TYR A 72 0.37 10.87 5.44
N VAL A 73 -0.66 11.56 5.93
CA VAL A 73 -2.00 11.59 5.32
C VAL A 73 -2.06 12.47 4.09
N VAL A 74 -1.48 13.68 4.11
CA VAL A 74 -1.51 14.60 2.96
C VAL A 74 -0.71 14.08 1.77
N ASP A 75 0.27 13.21 2.01
CA ASP A 75 1.02 12.50 0.98
C ASP A 75 0.19 11.40 0.26
N ARG A 76 -0.94 11.00 0.84
CA ARG A 76 -1.79 9.89 0.36
C ARG A 76 -3.18 10.33 -0.10
N LEU A 77 -3.55 11.58 0.15
CA LEU A 77 -4.76 12.20 -0.34
C LEU A 77 -4.42 13.24 -1.43
N PRO A 78 -5.37 13.58 -2.32
CA PRO A 78 -5.11 14.56 -3.37
C PRO A 78 -4.88 15.96 -2.79
N GLU A 79 -3.97 16.71 -3.42
CA GLU A 79 -3.72 18.11 -3.09
C GLU A 79 -5.00 18.95 -3.18
N GLY A 80 -5.26 19.78 -2.16
CA GLY A 80 -6.43 20.66 -2.08
C GLY A 80 -7.67 20.01 -1.47
N ILE A 81 -7.62 18.72 -1.07
CA ILE A 81 -8.75 18.05 -0.41
C ILE A 81 -9.15 18.72 0.91
N GLU A 82 -8.20 19.34 1.61
CA GLU A 82 -8.42 20.08 2.84
C GLU A 82 -9.32 21.32 2.67
N GLU A 83 -9.48 21.78 1.42
CA GLU A 83 -10.31 22.92 1.04
C GLU A 83 -11.73 22.48 0.62
N CYS A 84 -12.00 21.18 0.52
CA CYS A 84 -13.24 20.65 -0.04
C CYS A 84 -14.29 20.33 1.04
N THR A 85 -15.52 20.78 0.79
CA THR A 85 -16.70 20.44 1.59
C THR A 85 -17.31 19.10 1.16
N PHE A 86 -17.14 18.74 -0.12
CA PHE A 86 -17.68 17.53 -0.72
C PHE A 86 -16.54 16.64 -1.22
N ILE A 87 -16.50 15.39 -0.74
CA ILE A 87 -15.52 14.39 -1.17
C ILE A 87 -16.28 13.21 -1.74
N ASN A 88 -16.14 12.97 -3.03
CA ASN A 88 -16.88 11.93 -3.74
C ASN A 88 -15.93 10.81 -4.15
N LEU A 89 -16.21 9.59 -3.68
CA LEU A 89 -15.53 8.38 -4.12
C LEU A 89 -16.33 7.82 -5.29
N THR A 90 -15.68 7.71 -6.45
CA THR A 90 -16.32 7.35 -7.72
C THR A 90 -15.64 6.15 -8.36
N SER A 91 -16.33 5.52 -9.31
CA SER A 91 -15.66 4.64 -10.28
C SER A 91 -14.94 5.51 -11.33
N ASP A 92 -14.23 4.90 -12.28
CA ASP A 92 -13.98 5.56 -13.56
C ASP A 92 -15.33 5.87 -14.25
N GLU A 93 -15.67 7.16 -14.23
CA GLU A 93 -16.90 7.74 -14.76
C GLU A 93 -16.59 8.75 -15.89
N GLY A 94 -15.39 8.69 -16.47
CA GLY A 94 -15.02 9.46 -17.67
C GLY A 94 -14.55 10.90 -17.42
N TYR A 95 -14.20 11.28 -16.19
CA TYR A 95 -13.67 12.62 -15.88
C TYR A 95 -12.39 12.96 -16.66
N ALA A 96 -11.58 11.95 -17.00
CA ALA A 96 -10.39 12.09 -17.84
C ALA A 96 -10.69 12.63 -19.25
N ASN A 97 -11.93 12.50 -19.74
CA ASN A 97 -12.35 12.99 -21.05
C ASN A 97 -12.82 14.47 -21.03
N SER A 98 -12.67 15.14 -19.89
CA SER A 98 -13.09 16.53 -19.67
C SER A 98 -11.88 17.46 -19.49
N HIS A 99 -12.15 18.71 -19.12
CA HIS A 99 -11.17 19.75 -18.82
C HIS A 99 -10.51 19.61 -17.44
N PHE A 100 -10.97 18.68 -16.60
CA PHE A 100 -10.45 18.49 -15.26
C PHE A 100 -9.01 17.98 -15.29
N LYS A 101 -8.13 18.63 -14.52
CA LYS A 101 -6.75 18.18 -14.37
C LYS A 101 -6.70 17.01 -13.41
N VAL A 102 -6.02 15.93 -13.82
CA VAL A 102 -5.74 14.78 -12.95
C VAL A 102 -4.78 15.20 -11.83
N ILE A 103 -5.17 14.92 -10.59
CA ILE A 103 -4.36 15.06 -9.37
C ILE A 103 -4.00 13.65 -8.90
N ILE A 104 -2.72 13.35 -8.76
CA ILE A 104 -2.24 12.04 -8.28
C ILE A 104 -1.53 12.25 -6.94
N PRO A 105 -2.01 11.63 -5.84
CA PRO A 105 -1.33 11.73 -4.55
C PRO A 105 0.13 11.22 -4.61
N PRO A 106 1.10 11.88 -3.94
CA PRO A 106 2.52 11.52 -4.01
C PRO A 106 2.84 10.05 -3.66
N LYS A 107 2.11 9.46 -2.70
CA LYS A 107 2.35 8.09 -2.20
C LYS A 107 1.21 7.12 -2.54
N ARG A 108 0.23 7.51 -3.35
CA ARG A 108 -0.88 6.65 -3.81
C ARG A 108 -1.19 6.91 -5.27
N ARG A 109 -1.06 5.87 -6.11
CA ARG A 109 -1.30 5.93 -7.56
C ARG A 109 -2.81 5.83 -7.86
N ARG A 110 -3.54 6.93 -7.72
CA ARG A 110 -4.98 7.01 -8.06
C ARG A 110 -5.29 8.35 -8.70
N ASN A 111 -6.26 8.35 -9.61
CA ASN A 111 -6.73 9.57 -10.25
C ASN A 111 -7.69 10.29 -9.30
N CYS A 112 -7.46 11.57 -9.12
CA CYS A 112 -8.37 12.46 -8.41
C CYS A 112 -8.64 13.69 -9.27
N TYR A 113 -9.82 14.28 -9.12
CA TYR A 113 -10.25 15.41 -9.91
C TYR A 113 -10.90 16.43 -8.99
N ARG A 114 -10.36 17.65 -8.97
CA ARG A 114 -11.04 18.78 -8.36
C ARG A 114 -12.09 19.30 -9.33
N ILE A 115 -13.36 19.18 -8.96
CA ILE A 115 -14.50 19.52 -9.82
C ILE A 115 -14.78 21.02 -9.77
N ASP A 116 -14.73 21.59 -8.57
CA ASP A 116 -14.85 23.02 -8.31
C ASP A 116 -14.10 23.39 -7.02
N ASP A 117 -14.34 24.59 -6.49
CA ASP A 117 -13.68 25.10 -5.29
C ASP A 117 -13.97 24.25 -4.04
N GLU A 118 -15.09 23.51 -4.00
CA GLU A 118 -15.57 22.80 -2.82
C GLU A 118 -15.62 21.27 -2.98
N GLN A 119 -15.45 20.74 -4.19
CA GLN A 119 -15.61 19.31 -4.48
C GLN A 119 -14.35 18.62 -5.01
N MET A 120 -13.97 17.53 -4.34
CA MET A 120 -12.94 16.59 -4.75
C MET A 120 -13.55 15.23 -5.11
N ASN A 121 -13.23 14.72 -6.30
CA ASN A 121 -13.55 13.35 -6.70
C ASN A 121 -12.31 12.46 -6.62
N ILE A 122 -12.46 11.27 -6.05
CA ILE A 122 -11.41 10.25 -5.93
C ILE A 122 -11.87 8.99 -6.65
N GLU A 123 -11.16 8.62 -7.71
CA GLU A 123 -11.45 7.43 -8.51
C GLU A 123 -10.92 6.17 -7.81
N ILE A 124 -11.80 5.18 -7.62
CA ILE A 124 -11.49 3.91 -6.95
C ILE A 124 -11.40 2.81 -7.99
N THR A 125 -10.24 2.16 -8.07
CA THR A 125 -10.00 1.04 -9.02
C THR A 125 -9.44 -0.21 -8.36
N ARG A 126 -9.10 -0.17 -7.07
CA ARG A 126 -8.32 -1.22 -6.38
C ARG A 126 -9.07 -1.89 -5.22
N GLY A 127 -10.36 -2.13 -5.40
CA GLY A 127 -11.17 -2.86 -4.42
C GLY A 127 -11.46 -2.07 -3.12
N ARG A 128 -11.93 -2.77 -2.07
CA ARG A 128 -12.40 -2.10 -0.84
C ARG A 128 -11.26 -1.59 0.03
N SER A 129 -10.08 -2.21 -0.02
CA SER A 129 -8.90 -1.77 0.75
C SER A 129 -8.55 -0.32 0.45
N GLU A 130 -8.72 0.13 -0.79
CA GLU A 130 -8.52 1.53 -1.17
C GLU A 130 -9.51 2.47 -0.48
N ILE A 131 -10.78 2.08 -0.41
CA ILE A 131 -11.81 2.84 0.29
C ILE A 131 -11.49 2.91 1.79
N TYR A 132 -11.11 1.79 2.40
CA TYR A 132 -10.77 1.75 3.83
C TYR A 132 -9.57 2.63 4.17
N ASP A 133 -8.53 2.65 3.32
CA ASP A 133 -7.38 3.54 3.44
C ASP A 133 -7.83 5.02 3.42
N ILE A 134 -8.62 5.42 2.41
CA ILE A 134 -9.13 6.79 2.26
C ILE A 134 -9.99 7.19 3.47
N LEU A 135 -10.96 6.36 3.86
CA LEU A 135 -11.87 6.69 4.96
C LEU A 135 -11.14 6.84 6.29
N THR A 136 -10.10 6.03 6.53
CA THR A 136 -9.25 6.15 7.72
C THR A 136 -8.51 7.49 7.72
N HIS A 137 -7.93 7.88 6.59
CA HIS A 137 -7.17 9.13 6.45
C HIS A 137 -8.07 10.37 6.55
N LEU A 138 -9.26 10.32 5.96
CA LEU A 138 -10.26 11.36 6.10
C LEU A 138 -10.72 11.47 7.56
N THR A 139 -10.97 10.35 8.24
CA THR A 139 -11.34 10.37 9.67
C THR A 139 -10.26 11.06 10.51
N PHE A 140 -8.98 10.77 10.26
CA PHE A 140 -7.86 11.48 10.87
C PHE A 140 -7.92 13.00 10.60
N LEU A 141 -8.02 13.41 9.33
CA LEU A 141 -8.07 14.84 8.96
C LEU A 141 -9.22 15.57 9.64
N PHE A 142 -10.40 14.95 9.70
CA PHE A 142 -11.57 15.58 10.31
C PHE A 142 -11.44 15.70 11.83
N VAL A 143 -10.86 14.70 12.50
CA VAL A 143 -10.50 14.79 13.93
C VAL A 143 -9.53 15.95 14.18
N GLU A 144 -8.43 16.03 13.42
CA GLU A 144 -7.44 17.10 13.58
C GLU A 144 -8.02 18.49 13.26
N SER A 145 -8.88 18.59 12.24
CA SER A 145 -9.56 19.84 11.91
C SER A 145 -10.44 20.37 13.06
N HIS A 146 -11.08 19.47 13.81
CA HIS A 146 -11.91 19.83 14.97
C HIS A 146 -11.07 20.13 16.22
N LYS A 147 -9.85 19.58 16.33
CA LYS A 147 -8.91 20.04 17.36
C LYS A 147 -8.52 21.50 17.11
N ILE A 148 -8.26 21.87 15.86
CA ILE A 148 -7.97 23.26 15.47
C ILE A 148 -9.16 24.16 15.81
N SER A 149 -10.38 23.82 15.34
CA SER A 149 -11.57 24.66 15.60
C SER A 149 -11.83 24.85 17.09
N LYS A 150 -11.77 23.78 17.90
CA LYS A 150 -11.96 23.84 19.36
C LYS A 150 -10.99 24.80 20.05
N ARG A 151 -9.77 24.92 19.55
CA ARG A 151 -8.73 25.79 20.13
C ARG A 151 -8.86 27.25 19.72
N VAL A 152 -9.44 27.51 18.54
CA VAL A 152 -9.50 28.87 17.99
C VAL A 152 -10.84 29.55 18.15
N LEU A 153 -11.93 28.80 18.34
CA LEU A 153 -13.26 29.34 18.58
C LEU A 153 -13.40 29.84 20.03
N ILE A 154 -13.87 31.08 20.20
CA ILE A 154 -14.07 31.72 21.50
C ILE A 154 -15.52 31.59 21.96
N ASP A 155 -16.48 31.74 21.05
CA ASP A 155 -17.91 31.72 21.36
C ASP A 155 -18.75 31.08 20.22
N GLU A 156 -20.03 30.87 20.49
CA GLU A 156 -20.98 30.26 19.55
C GLU A 156 -21.31 31.17 18.35
N ASN A 157 -20.94 32.46 18.41
CA ASN A 157 -21.18 33.42 17.32
C ASN A 157 -20.05 33.40 16.27
N GLY A 158 -19.02 32.57 16.47
CA GLY A 158 -17.90 32.47 15.53
C GLY A 158 -16.73 33.40 15.84
N ALA A 159 -16.68 34.05 17.00
CA ALA A 159 -15.51 34.82 17.38
C ALA A 159 -14.28 33.92 17.51
N THR A 160 -13.13 34.35 16.96
CA THR A 160 -11.90 33.54 16.95
C THR A 160 -10.74 34.23 17.68
N THR A 161 -9.76 33.42 18.08
CA THR A 161 -8.53 33.90 18.73
C THR A 161 -7.73 34.84 17.82
N ARG A 162 -6.93 35.71 18.44
CA ARG A 162 -5.98 36.58 17.72
C ARG A 162 -5.01 35.76 16.85
N ASP A 163 -4.55 34.62 17.33
CA ASP A 163 -3.61 33.76 16.59
C ASP A 163 -4.23 33.26 15.28
N TRP A 164 -5.52 32.89 15.31
CA TRP A 164 -6.27 32.50 14.10
C TRP A 164 -6.33 33.62 13.06
N ILE A 165 -6.68 34.83 13.48
CA ILE A 165 -6.73 36.02 12.61
C ILE A 165 -5.36 36.29 11.95
N LYS A 166 -4.26 36.00 12.66
CA LYS A 166 -2.90 36.16 12.13
C LYS A 166 -2.56 35.10 11.09
N LEU A 167 -2.94 33.84 11.34
CA LEU A 167 -2.80 32.77 10.36
C LEU A 167 -3.63 33.05 9.10
N GLU A 168 -4.90 33.41 9.26
CA GLU A 168 -5.80 33.76 8.16
C GLU A 168 -5.20 34.87 7.28
N LYS A 169 -4.69 35.95 7.90
CA LYS A 169 -4.02 37.03 7.17
C LYS A 169 -2.78 36.55 6.42
N ALA A 170 -2.00 35.64 6.99
CA ALA A 170 -0.79 35.10 6.37
C ALA A 170 -1.10 34.17 5.18
N VAL A 171 -2.25 33.49 5.20
CA VAL A 171 -2.69 32.57 4.14
C VAL A 171 -3.45 33.28 3.02
N THR A 172 -4.24 34.30 3.36
CA THR A 172 -5.08 35.05 2.39
C THR A 172 -4.33 36.17 1.65
N THR A 173 -3.11 36.48 2.06
CA THR A 173 -2.29 37.48 1.37
C THR A 173 -1.83 36.99 0.00
N LYS A 174 -1.94 37.84 -1.02
CA LYS A 174 -1.44 37.56 -2.38
C LYS A 174 0.08 37.76 -2.52
N LYS A 175 0.73 38.31 -1.48
CA LYS A 175 2.18 38.57 -1.49
C LYS A 175 2.93 37.39 -0.90
N LYS A 176 4.05 37.02 -1.51
CA LYS A 176 4.98 36.05 -0.94
C LYS A 176 5.45 36.52 0.43
N LEU A 177 5.39 35.65 1.42
CA LEU A 177 5.84 35.96 2.77
C LEU A 177 7.36 36.12 2.79
N THR A 178 7.82 37.19 3.44
CA THR A 178 9.23 37.29 3.84
C THR A 178 9.55 36.26 4.93
N GLN A 179 10.84 35.95 5.14
CA GLN A 179 11.25 35.02 6.20
C GLN A 179 10.71 35.45 7.57
N LYS A 180 10.77 36.75 7.89
CA LYS A 180 10.25 37.30 9.13
C LYS A 180 8.73 37.13 9.26
N GLU A 181 7.97 37.39 8.19
CA GLU A 181 6.51 37.19 8.20
C GLU A 181 6.13 35.70 8.34
N ARG A 182 6.90 34.82 7.70
CA ARG A 182 6.74 33.37 7.82
C ARG A 182 6.98 32.90 9.25
N GLU A 183 8.05 33.33 9.90
CA GLU A 183 8.35 32.97 11.29
C GLU A 183 7.25 33.46 12.25
N ILE A 184 6.70 34.67 12.02
CA ILE A 184 5.55 35.19 12.76
C ILE A 184 4.32 34.29 12.54
N ALA A 185 4.01 33.94 11.29
CA ALA A 185 2.88 33.06 10.97
C ALA A 185 3.03 31.68 11.60
N LEU A 186 4.24 31.11 11.56
CA LEU A 186 4.55 29.83 12.19
C LEU A 186 4.40 29.88 13.72
N THR A 187 4.80 30.97 14.36
CA THR A 187 4.61 31.14 15.81
C THR A 187 3.14 31.09 16.20
N HIS A 188 2.28 31.82 15.48
CA HIS A 188 0.83 31.79 15.71
C HIS A 188 0.23 30.41 15.41
N THR A 189 0.70 29.76 14.35
CA THR A 189 0.26 28.40 13.98
C THR A 189 0.67 27.37 15.03
N ALA A 190 1.87 27.49 15.61
CA ALA A 190 2.36 26.61 16.66
C ALA A 190 1.44 26.68 17.90
N ASN A 191 1.04 27.89 18.31
CA ASN A 191 0.07 28.08 19.40
C ASN A 191 -1.29 27.43 19.09
N ILE A 192 -1.81 27.63 17.86
CA ILE A 192 -3.06 27.02 17.40
C ILE A 192 -2.98 25.49 17.48
N LEU A 193 -1.84 24.90 17.09
CA LEU A 193 -1.66 23.45 17.08
C LEU A 193 -1.26 22.87 18.45
N GLY A 194 -0.87 23.71 19.41
CA GLY A 194 -0.35 23.27 20.72
C GLY A 194 1.02 22.62 20.61
N ARG A 195 1.81 23.12 19.67
CA ARG A 195 3.16 22.69 19.35
C ARG A 195 4.11 23.85 19.54
N THR A 196 5.38 23.54 19.65
CA THR A 196 6.44 24.54 19.72
C THR A 196 6.77 25.07 18.33
N PHE A 197 7.38 26.25 18.26
CA PHE A 197 7.90 26.80 17.02
C PHE A 197 8.93 25.87 16.36
N ASN A 198 9.79 25.24 17.15
CA ASN A 198 10.83 24.34 16.66
C ASN A 198 10.22 23.08 16.00
N GLU A 199 9.22 22.45 16.64
CA GLU A 199 8.51 21.30 16.05
C GLU A 199 7.89 21.64 14.69
N LEU A 200 7.28 22.83 14.54
CA LEU A 200 6.73 23.25 13.25
C LEU A 200 7.82 23.52 12.22
N LEU A 201 8.93 24.13 12.62
CA LEU A 201 10.04 24.45 11.73
C LEU A 201 10.69 23.17 11.17
N GLU A 202 10.80 22.13 11.99
CA GLU A 202 11.37 20.83 11.58
C GLU A 202 10.57 20.15 10.47
N VAL A 203 9.24 20.25 10.49
CA VAL A 203 8.36 19.62 9.47
C VAL A 203 7.95 20.56 8.34
N TYR A 204 8.19 21.88 8.46
CA TYR A 204 7.64 22.89 7.55
C TYR A 204 7.98 22.62 6.08
N ASP A 205 9.24 22.33 5.81
CA ASP A 205 9.75 22.09 4.46
C ASP A 205 9.24 20.75 3.88
N ASP A 206 8.89 19.78 4.73
CA ASP A 206 8.36 18.49 4.29
C ASP A 206 6.94 18.62 3.68
N PHE A 207 6.18 19.64 4.10
CA PHE A 207 4.86 19.94 3.52
C PHE A 207 4.95 20.75 2.21
N ALA A 208 6.05 21.47 2.01
CA ALA A 208 6.19 22.43 0.93
C ALA A 208 6.20 21.74 -0.45
N ILE A 209 5.55 22.39 -1.42
CA ILE A 209 5.62 22.00 -2.83
C ILE A 209 6.11 23.19 -3.67
N PRO A 210 6.71 22.96 -4.85
CA PRO A 210 7.28 24.05 -5.66
C PRO A 210 6.31 25.20 -5.97
N THR A 211 5.02 24.89 -6.09
CA THR A 211 3.95 25.85 -6.36
C THR A 211 3.41 26.55 -5.11
N GLN A 212 3.64 26.00 -3.92
CA GLN A 212 3.10 26.49 -2.65
C GLN A 212 4.10 26.22 -1.50
N PRO A 213 5.09 27.11 -1.29
CA PRO A 213 6.08 26.97 -0.21
C PRO A 213 5.47 27.09 1.20
N GLU A 214 4.34 27.76 1.33
CA GLU A 214 3.61 27.97 2.59
C GLU A 214 2.52 26.91 2.87
N ARG A 215 2.61 25.74 2.21
CA ARG A 215 1.55 24.72 2.20
C ARG A 215 1.11 24.25 3.58
N LEU A 216 2.00 24.11 4.56
CA LEU A 216 1.60 23.77 5.94
C LEU A 216 0.61 24.78 6.53
N LEU A 217 0.87 26.09 6.35
CA LEU A 217 -0.01 27.15 6.85
C LEU A 217 -1.38 27.09 6.17
N HIS A 218 -1.40 26.86 4.85
CA HIS A 218 -2.64 26.70 4.09
C HIS A 218 -3.46 25.51 4.56
N ILE A 219 -2.82 24.35 4.78
CA ILE A 219 -3.50 23.13 5.25
C ILE A 219 -4.15 23.38 6.62
N VAL A 220 -3.39 23.91 7.58
CA VAL A 220 -3.90 24.19 8.94
C VAL A 220 -5.08 25.18 8.89
N TYR A 221 -4.94 26.24 8.09
CA TYR A 221 -6.00 27.23 7.92
C TYR A 221 -7.27 26.63 7.33
N TRP A 222 -7.19 25.88 6.23
CA TRP A 222 -8.39 25.34 5.58
C TRP A 222 -9.08 24.26 6.41
N LEU A 223 -8.31 23.39 7.05
CA LEU A 223 -8.86 22.41 8.00
C LEU A 223 -9.64 23.11 9.11
N GLY A 224 -9.03 24.11 9.76
CA GLY A 224 -9.68 24.85 10.84
C GLY A 224 -10.88 25.68 10.35
N LYS A 225 -10.78 26.34 9.19
CA LYS A 225 -11.84 27.18 8.62
C LYS A 225 -13.09 26.38 8.34
N LEU A 226 -12.97 25.24 7.66
CA LEU A 226 -14.11 24.38 7.39
C LEU A 226 -14.68 23.79 8.67
N ALA A 227 -13.85 23.41 9.64
CA ALA A 227 -14.34 22.93 10.93
C ALA A 227 -15.09 24.03 11.72
N LEU A 228 -14.70 25.31 11.62
CA LEU A 228 -15.44 26.43 12.20
C LEU A 228 -16.81 26.60 11.53
N GLU A 229 -16.88 26.53 10.21
CA GLU A 229 -18.16 26.56 9.46
C GLU A 229 -19.10 25.41 9.89
N GLU A 230 -18.55 24.22 10.16
CA GLU A 230 -19.33 23.08 10.66
C GLU A 230 -19.91 23.32 12.06
N VAL A 231 -19.16 23.99 12.93
CA VAL A 231 -19.56 24.24 14.32
C VAL A 231 -20.54 25.41 14.42
N VAL A 232 -20.25 26.53 13.73
CA VAL A 232 -21.02 27.78 13.82
C VAL A 232 -22.26 27.73 12.94
N ASN A 233 -22.10 27.29 11.68
CA ASN A 233 -23.15 27.36 10.66
C ASN A 233 -23.81 26.01 10.36
N ASN A 234 -23.37 24.92 11.00
CA ASN A 234 -23.83 23.55 10.77
C ASN A 234 -23.64 23.06 9.31
N ASN A 235 -22.71 23.68 8.57
CA ASN A 235 -22.36 23.35 7.19
C ASN A 235 -21.40 22.16 7.14
N LYS A 236 -21.93 20.97 7.44
CA LYS A 236 -21.15 19.72 7.55
C LYS A 236 -20.56 19.26 6.22
N ARG A 237 -19.27 18.96 6.24
CA ARG A 237 -18.59 18.25 5.15
C ARG A 237 -19.22 16.88 4.95
N THR A 238 -19.23 16.43 3.70
CA THR A 238 -19.92 15.19 3.30
C THR A 238 -19.00 14.36 2.41
N VAL A 239 -18.96 13.06 2.71
CA VAL A 239 -18.30 12.06 1.88
C VAL A 239 -19.37 11.19 1.22
N THR A 240 -19.32 11.06 -0.10
CA THR A 240 -20.32 10.34 -0.90
C THR A 240 -19.66 9.21 -1.69
N PHE A 241 -20.39 8.12 -1.90
CA PHE A 241 -19.99 7.02 -2.79
C PHE A 241 -20.95 7.00 -3.98
N SER A 242 -20.42 7.13 -5.18
CA SER A 242 -21.27 7.18 -6.37
C SER A 242 -22.10 5.88 -6.53
N PRO A 243 -23.31 5.95 -7.10
CA PRO A 243 -24.09 4.75 -7.40
C PRO A 243 -23.33 3.74 -8.26
N VAL A 244 -22.59 4.23 -9.26
CA VAL A 244 -21.78 3.42 -10.17
C VAL A 244 -20.68 2.67 -9.41
N LEU A 245 -19.98 3.34 -8.49
CA LEU A 245 -19.00 2.69 -7.63
C LEU A 245 -19.63 1.59 -6.78
N ARG A 246 -20.78 1.87 -6.16
CA ARG A 246 -21.50 0.91 -5.30
C ARG A 246 -21.98 -0.33 -6.05
N GLU A 247 -22.39 -0.15 -7.31
CA GLU A 247 -22.79 -1.25 -8.17
C GLU A 247 -21.58 -2.06 -8.65
N ARG A 248 -20.49 -1.41 -9.05
CA ARG A 248 -19.34 -2.09 -9.68
C ARG A 248 -18.38 -2.77 -8.70
N LEU A 249 -18.33 -2.33 -7.44
CA LEU A 249 -17.34 -2.83 -6.49
C LEU A 249 -17.55 -4.32 -6.16
N GLY A 250 -16.50 -5.12 -6.37
CA GLY A 250 -16.53 -6.57 -6.18
C GLY A 250 -16.93 -7.38 -7.42
N HIS A 251 -17.18 -6.74 -8.57
CA HIS A 251 -17.35 -7.43 -9.85
C HIS A 251 -16.02 -7.71 -10.58
N HIS A 252 -14.88 -7.30 -9.99
CA HIS A 252 -13.53 -7.50 -10.52
C HIS A 252 -13.33 -6.99 -11.97
N ILE A 253 -14.08 -5.96 -12.40
CA ILE A 253 -14.07 -5.48 -13.80
C ILE A 253 -12.65 -5.18 -14.29
N HIS A 254 -11.86 -4.43 -13.50
CA HIS A 254 -10.49 -4.07 -13.84
C HIS A 254 -9.55 -5.29 -13.81
N GLY A 255 -9.75 -6.20 -12.84
CA GLY A 255 -8.99 -7.45 -12.72
C GLY A 255 -9.24 -8.41 -13.89
N GLU A 256 -10.48 -8.47 -14.40
CA GLU A 256 -10.86 -9.33 -15.53
C GLU A 256 -10.20 -8.84 -16.82
N ILE A 257 -10.27 -7.52 -17.09
CA ILE A 257 -9.61 -6.90 -18.25
C ILE A 257 -8.08 -7.13 -18.17
N TRP A 258 -7.50 -6.92 -16.99
CA TRP A 258 -6.07 -7.14 -16.73
C TRP A 258 -5.66 -8.59 -17.02
N ALA A 259 -6.36 -9.56 -16.43
CA ALA A 259 -6.08 -10.98 -16.58
C ALA A 259 -6.26 -11.45 -18.04
N ASN A 260 -7.30 -10.99 -18.72
CA ASN A 260 -7.55 -11.34 -20.12
C ASN A 260 -6.52 -10.74 -21.07
N ASN A 261 -6.00 -9.54 -20.79
CA ASN A 261 -4.90 -8.96 -21.57
C ASN A 261 -3.64 -9.83 -21.48
N ILE A 262 -3.27 -10.29 -20.27
CA ILE A 262 -2.12 -11.20 -20.08
C ILE A 262 -2.33 -12.51 -20.85
N LYS A 263 -3.50 -13.13 -20.71
CA LYS A 263 -3.83 -14.38 -21.39
C LYS A 263 -3.84 -14.24 -22.92
N ASP A 264 -4.31 -13.11 -23.43
CA ASP A 264 -4.29 -12.78 -24.85
C ASP A 264 -2.86 -12.61 -25.38
N VAL A 265 -1.98 -11.95 -24.63
CA VAL A 265 -0.54 -11.87 -24.97
C VAL A 265 0.10 -13.26 -25.00
N LEU A 266 -0.17 -14.10 -24.00
CA LEU A 266 0.33 -15.49 -23.98
C LEU A 266 -0.21 -16.29 -25.17
N TYR A 267 -1.49 -16.14 -25.51
CA TYR A 267 -2.12 -16.82 -26.64
C TYR A 267 -1.48 -16.41 -27.98
N LYS A 268 -1.36 -15.10 -28.22
CA LYS A 268 -0.78 -14.54 -29.46
C LYS A 268 0.69 -14.90 -29.67
N ASN A 269 1.41 -15.20 -28.59
CA ASN A 269 2.81 -15.62 -28.63
C ASN A 269 2.99 -17.14 -28.48
N GLU A 270 1.90 -17.92 -28.53
CA GLU A 270 1.94 -19.39 -28.44
C GLU A 270 2.56 -19.94 -27.14
N LEU A 271 2.35 -19.22 -26.02
CA LEU A 271 2.98 -19.52 -24.72
C LEU A 271 2.05 -20.25 -23.73
N LEU A 272 0.75 -20.35 -24.01
CA LEU A 272 -0.26 -20.84 -23.03
C LEU A 272 -0.09 -22.29 -22.58
N GLU A 273 0.42 -23.16 -23.44
CA GLU A 273 0.53 -24.61 -23.18
C GLU A 273 1.77 -24.97 -22.35
N ARG A 274 2.69 -24.01 -22.14
CA ARG A 274 3.92 -24.20 -21.39
C ARG A 274 3.67 -24.03 -19.88
N PRO A 275 4.46 -24.65 -18.99
CA PRO A 275 4.33 -24.45 -17.54
C PRO A 275 4.51 -22.97 -17.19
N ILE A 276 3.57 -22.41 -16.43
CA ILE A 276 3.56 -21.00 -16.02
C ILE A 276 3.90 -20.92 -14.53
N HIS A 277 4.88 -20.07 -14.22
CA HIS A 277 5.19 -19.65 -12.86
C HIS A 277 4.83 -18.18 -12.70
N VAL A 278 3.94 -17.87 -11.76
CA VAL A 278 3.57 -16.49 -11.44
C VAL A 278 4.44 -15.99 -10.29
N ILE A 279 4.96 -14.78 -10.38
CA ILE A 279 5.73 -14.11 -9.34
C ILE A 279 5.12 -12.73 -9.10
N SER A 280 4.53 -12.48 -7.94
CA SER A 280 4.26 -11.12 -7.47
C SER A 280 5.51 -10.56 -6.82
N ALA A 281 6.11 -9.56 -7.46
CA ALA A 281 7.38 -8.96 -7.04
C ALA A 281 7.52 -7.57 -7.66
N ASN A 282 8.52 -6.81 -7.20
CA ASN A 282 8.93 -5.61 -7.91
C ASN A 282 9.42 -5.96 -9.33
N MET A 283 9.14 -5.08 -10.29
CA MET A 283 9.40 -5.28 -11.72
C MET A 283 10.88 -5.34 -12.13
N HIS A 284 11.82 -5.04 -11.23
CA HIS A 284 13.25 -5.00 -11.55
C HIS A 284 14.01 -6.24 -11.06
N SER A 285 13.54 -6.90 -10.01
CA SER A 285 14.30 -7.97 -9.33
C SER A 285 14.52 -9.18 -10.23
N VAL A 286 13.46 -9.73 -10.83
CA VAL A 286 13.55 -10.88 -11.75
C VAL A 286 14.33 -10.51 -13.01
N MET A 287 13.99 -9.37 -13.62
CA MET A 287 14.69 -8.87 -14.82
C MET A 287 16.20 -8.72 -14.57
N ASN A 288 16.59 -8.05 -13.48
CA ASN A 288 18.00 -7.84 -13.18
C ASN A 288 18.70 -9.16 -12.82
N THR A 289 18.03 -10.09 -12.15
CA THR A 289 18.61 -11.40 -11.84
C THR A 289 18.94 -12.19 -13.10
N LEU A 290 18.04 -12.16 -14.09
CA LEU A 290 18.20 -12.90 -15.35
C LEU A 290 19.17 -12.22 -16.32
N PHE A 291 19.20 -10.89 -16.41
CA PHE A 291 19.88 -10.19 -17.50
C PHE A 291 21.05 -9.30 -17.08
N ALA A 292 21.13 -8.84 -15.83
CA ALA A 292 22.23 -7.95 -15.41
C ALA A 292 23.63 -8.59 -15.52
N PRO A 293 23.85 -9.88 -15.20
CA PRO A 293 25.17 -10.49 -15.30
C PRO A 293 25.76 -10.39 -16.73
N ASN A 294 24.94 -10.60 -17.76
CA ASN A 294 25.39 -10.48 -19.14
C ASN A 294 25.37 -9.04 -19.66
N ALA A 295 24.28 -8.30 -19.42
CA ALA A 295 24.11 -6.93 -19.91
C ALA A 295 25.19 -5.97 -19.36
N LEU A 296 25.65 -6.23 -18.13
CA LEU A 296 26.66 -5.45 -17.44
C LEU A 296 27.94 -6.26 -17.20
N LYS A 297 28.33 -7.15 -18.11
CA LYS A 297 29.48 -8.05 -17.98
C LYS A 297 30.77 -7.41 -17.45
N SER A 298 31.10 -6.18 -17.88
CA SER A 298 32.28 -5.44 -17.41
C SER A 298 32.18 -5.05 -15.92
N LEU A 299 30.99 -4.72 -15.44
CA LEU A 299 30.73 -4.40 -14.04
C LEU A 299 30.62 -5.68 -13.21
N ALA A 300 29.88 -6.68 -13.70
CA ALA A 300 29.66 -7.96 -13.03
C ALA A 300 30.93 -8.83 -12.90
N SER A 301 31.91 -8.67 -13.80
CA SER A 301 33.20 -9.36 -13.68
C SER A 301 34.15 -8.76 -12.65
N LYS A 302 33.84 -7.56 -12.13
CA LYS A 302 34.72 -6.81 -11.22
C LYS A 302 34.16 -6.65 -9.81
N ASN A 303 32.88 -6.94 -9.62
CA ASN A 303 32.14 -6.68 -8.39
C ASN A 303 31.33 -7.91 -8.01
N ASP A 304 30.99 -8.02 -6.73
CA ASP A 304 29.99 -8.99 -6.30
C ASP A 304 28.64 -8.66 -6.96
N ILE A 305 27.81 -9.68 -7.21
CA ILE A 305 26.55 -9.48 -7.92
C ILE A 305 25.58 -8.57 -7.14
N PHE A 306 25.64 -8.56 -5.80
CA PHE A 306 24.82 -7.65 -4.99
C PHE A 306 25.28 -6.20 -5.09
N GLU A 307 26.58 -5.94 -5.27
CA GLU A 307 27.11 -4.60 -5.56
C GLU A 307 26.62 -4.11 -6.92
N VAL A 308 26.51 -5.01 -7.92
CA VAL A 308 25.91 -4.68 -9.22
C VAL A 308 24.43 -4.30 -9.06
N TYR A 309 23.67 -5.07 -8.28
CA TYR A 309 22.27 -4.75 -8.01
C TYR A 309 22.09 -3.42 -7.27
N GLU A 310 22.95 -3.12 -6.31
CA GLU A 310 22.96 -1.84 -5.60
C GLU A 310 23.27 -0.69 -6.56
N ALA A 311 24.28 -0.84 -7.42
CA ALA A 311 24.60 0.14 -8.45
C ALA A 311 23.39 0.42 -9.37
N ILE A 312 22.68 -0.60 -9.83
CA ILE A 312 21.49 -0.44 -10.69
C ILE A 312 20.35 0.30 -9.95
N SER A 313 20.24 0.12 -8.63
CA SER A 313 19.17 0.70 -7.80
C SER A 313 19.27 2.22 -7.63
N HIS A 314 20.46 2.81 -7.78
CA HIS A 314 20.67 4.25 -7.65
C HIS A 314 20.00 5.04 -8.77
N LYS A 315 19.24 6.09 -8.42
CA LYS A 315 18.48 6.92 -9.37
C LYS A 315 19.33 7.46 -10.53
N ASP A 316 20.58 7.84 -10.25
CA ASP A 316 21.49 8.43 -11.23
C ASP A 316 22.01 7.41 -12.28
N ASN A 317 21.93 6.11 -12.00
CA ASN A 317 22.42 5.05 -12.87
C ASN A 317 21.37 4.59 -13.90
N LYS A 318 20.70 5.54 -14.55
CA LYS A 318 19.68 5.25 -15.58
C LYS A 318 20.25 4.42 -16.73
N ASP A 319 21.46 4.73 -17.18
CA ASP A 319 22.11 4.00 -18.28
C ASP A 319 22.32 2.51 -17.99
N LEU A 320 22.55 2.13 -16.72
CA LEU A 320 22.67 0.72 -16.34
C LEU A 320 21.31 0.01 -16.47
N ARG A 321 20.24 0.63 -15.98
CA ARG A 321 18.88 0.10 -16.09
C ARG A 321 18.44 -0.03 -17.54
N ASP A 322 18.74 0.95 -18.37
CA ASP A 322 18.36 0.97 -19.78
C ASP A 322 19.08 -0.17 -20.55
N LYS A 323 20.35 -0.46 -20.23
CA LYS A 323 21.09 -1.61 -20.78
C LYS A 323 20.45 -2.94 -20.42
N VAL A 324 20.13 -3.15 -19.14
CA VAL A 324 19.50 -4.40 -18.66
C VAL A 324 18.11 -4.58 -19.29
N THR A 325 17.31 -3.51 -19.33
CA THR A 325 15.97 -3.52 -19.93
C THR A 325 16.02 -3.84 -21.42
N LYS A 326 16.94 -3.21 -22.15
CA LYS A 326 17.15 -3.48 -23.58
C LYS A 326 17.51 -4.94 -23.82
N GLU A 327 18.40 -5.49 -23.01
CA GLU A 327 18.77 -6.90 -23.14
C GLU A 327 17.59 -7.83 -22.84
N ALA A 328 16.86 -7.59 -21.75
CA ALA A 328 15.68 -8.36 -21.39
C ALA A 328 14.65 -8.40 -22.52
N LEU A 329 14.31 -7.23 -23.10
CA LEU A 329 13.37 -7.13 -24.23
C LEU A 329 13.86 -7.87 -25.48
N GLN A 330 15.17 -7.87 -25.73
CA GLN A 330 15.76 -8.59 -26.86
C GLN A 330 15.85 -10.10 -26.62
N LYS A 331 15.80 -10.55 -25.36
CA LYS A 331 16.11 -11.92 -24.93
C LYS A 331 14.95 -12.60 -24.21
N GLY A 332 13.73 -12.29 -24.61
CA GLY A 332 12.54 -13.07 -24.22
C GLY A 332 11.64 -12.42 -23.18
N MET A 333 11.91 -11.20 -22.73
CA MET A 333 10.96 -10.42 -21.91
C MET A 333 9.94 -9.70 -22.80
N LEU A 334 8.67 -9.90 -22.52
CA LEU A 334 7.56 -9.07 -23.01
C LEU A 334 7.10 -8.18 -21.87
N TYR A 335 6.94 -6.88 -22.14
CA TYR A 335 6.38 -5.94 -21.18
C TYR A 335 4.92 -5.65 -21.53
N ILE A 336 4.04 -5.76 -20.54
CA ILE A 336 2.61 -5.52 -20.65
C ILE A 336 2.29 -4.38 -19.69
N GLU A 337 2.12 -3.18 -20.24
CA GLU A 337 1.63 -2.03 -19.49
C GLU A 337 0.16 -2.22 -19.11
N ASP A 338 -0.19 -1.87 -17.87
CA ASP A 338 -1.58 -1.90 -17.44
C ASP A 338 -2.38 -0.78 -18.12
N THR A 339 -3.47 -1.17 -18.75
CA THR A 339 -4.49 -0.27 -19.30
C THR A 339 -5.86 -0.53 -18.71
N SER A 340 -5.98 -1.46 -17.76
CA SER A 340 -7.27 -1.83 -17.17
C SER A 340 -7.68 -0.92 -16.02
N GLY A 341 -6.72 -0.22 -15.39
CA GLY A 341 -6.94 0.57 -14.18
C GLY A 341 -6.50 -0.14 -12.89
N THR A 342 -6.03 -1.39 -12.97
CA THR A 342 -5.43 -2.08 -11.81
C THR A 342 -4.15 -1.42 -11.33
N ASN A 343 -3.44 -0.71 -12.21
CA ASN A 343 -2.10 -0.17 -12.03
C ASN A 343 -1.03 -1.23 -11.73
N ILE A 344 -1.22 -2.45 -12.24
CA ILE A 344 -0.29 -3.57 -12.08
C ILE A 344 0.31 -3.92 -13.44
N ASN A 345 1.52 -3.44 -13.70
CA ASN A 345 2.25 -3.83 -14.90
C ASN A 345 2.71 -5.29 -14.79
N VAL A 346 2.93 -5.92 -15.95
CA VAL A 346 3.35 -7.32 -16.04
C VAL A 346 4.54 -7.48 -16.98
N GLN A 347 5.45 -8.38 -16.62
CA GLN A 347 6.49 -8.89 -17.49
C GLN A 347 6.27 -10.37 -17.71
N VAL A 348 6.41 -10.83 -18.96
CA VAL A 348 6.40 -12.25 -19.30
C VAL A 348 7.77 -12.62 -19.82
N PHE A 349 8.43 -13.60 -19.19
CA PHE A 349 9.73 -14.11 -19.61
C PHE A 349 9.57 -15.47 -20.27
N ASP A 350 9.91 -15.52 -21.56
CA ASP A 350 10.03 -16.74 -22.33
C ASP A 350 11.43 -17.34 -22.11
N THR A 351 11.49 -18.38 -21.27
CA THR A 351 12.78 -18.98 -20.88
C THR A 351 13.52 -19.67 -22.02
N GLU A 352 12.83 -20.07 -23.10
CA GLU A 352 13.47 -20.65 -24.28
C GLU A 352 14.41 -19.66 -24.98
N LYS A 353 14.15 -18.36 -24.83
CA LYS A 353 14.96 -17.28 -25.43
C LYS A 353 16.08 -16.79 -24.52
N ILE A 354 16.17 -17.31 -23.29
CA ILE A 354 17.16 -16.91 -22.30
C ILE A 354 18.38 -17.83 -22.39
N ASP A 355 19.57 -17.23 -22.44
CA ASP A 355 20.82 -17.97 -22.37
C ASP A 355 21.23 -18.18 -20.92
N PHE A 356 20.78 -19.29 -20.34
CA PHE A 356 21.04 -19.64 -18.94
C PHE A 356 22.50 -19.88 -18.61
N SER A 357 23.38 -20.07 -19.59
CA SER A 357 24.84 -20.14 -19.34
C SER A 357 25.44 -18.81 -18.89
N LYS A 358 24.68 -17.71 -19.01
CA LYS A 358 25.09 -16.35 -18.67
C LYS A 358 24.35 -15.78 -17.47
N VAL A 359 23.46 -16.57 -16.85
CA VAL A 359 22.75 -16.17 -15.63
C VAL A 359 23.60 -16.58 -14.44
N ASP A 360 23.62 -15.74 -13.41
CA ASP A 360 24.40 -15.96 -12.19
C ASP A 360 23.60 -16.72 -11.12
N ILE A 361 22.90 -17.81 -11.47
CA ILE A 361 22.24 -18.71 -10.52
C ILE A 361 22.33 -20.17 -11.02
N ASP A 362 22.27 -21.11 -10.09
CA ASP A 362 22.24 -22.55 -10.41
C ASP A 362 20.91 -22.97 -11.06
N VAL A 363 20.98 -23.76 -12.13
CA VAL A 363 19.85 -24.13 -12.98
C VAL A 363 20.03 -25.52 -13.59
N ASP A 364 18.93 -26.27 -13.70
CA ASP A 364 18.88 -27.51 -14.47
C ASP A 364 18.58 -27.18 -15.94
N GLN A 365 19.63 -27.17 -16.75
CA GLN A 365 19.52 -26.86 -18.18
C GLN A 365 18.71 -27.90 -18.96
N GLU A 366 18.69 -29.16 -18.53
CA GLU A 366 17.96 -30.22 -19.23
C GLU A 366 16.45 -30.09 -18.95
N LYS A 367 16.09 -29.81 -17.69
CA LYS A 367 14.71 -29.46 -17.31
C LYS A 367 14.21 -28.23 -18.08
N LEU A 368 15.00 -27.15 -18.12
CA LEU A 368 14.63 -25.92 -18.83
C LEU A 368 14.43 -26.13 -20.33
N LYS A 369 15.26 -26.96 -20.98
CA LYS A 369 15.10 -27.31 -22.41
C LYS A 369 13.84 -28.15 -22.67
N ALA A 370 13.49 -29.03 -21.72
CA ALA A 370 12.34 -29.92 -21.84
C ALA A 370 11.01 -29.19 -21.59
N GLU A 371 10.93 -28.47 -20.47
CA GLU A 371 9.70 -27.82 -20.00
C GLU A 371 9.49 -26.46 -20.64
N LYS A 372 10.58 -25.71 -20.83
CA LYS A 372 10.58 -24.33 -21.30
C LYS A 372 9.55 -23.51 -20.49
N PRO A 373 9.69 -23.33 -19.18
CA PRO A 373 8.68 -22.63 -18.40
C PRO A 373 8.49 -21.16 -18.85
N ILE A 374 7.37 -20.55 -18.50
CA ILE A 374 7.08 -19.12 -18.65
C ILE A 374 7.02 -18.50 -17.28
N ILE A 375 7.66 -17.34 -17.10
CA ILE A 375 7.57 -16.58 -15.85
C ILE A 375 6.72 -15.36 -16.08
N ILE A 376 5.63 -15.24 -15.36
CA ILE A 376 4.79 -14.04 -15.31
C ILE A 376 5.16 -13.29 -14.04
N VAL A 377 5.76 -12.11 -14.18
CA VAL A 377 6.05 -11.21 -13.06
C VAL A 377 5.02 -10.09 -13.05
N MET A 378 4.26 -9.98 -11.97
CA MET A 378 3.30 -8.89 -11.76
C MET A 378 3.79 -7.94 -10.68
N ASP A 379 3.60 -6.64 -10.87
CA ASP A 379 3.86 -5.62 -9.84
C ASP A 379 2.94 -5.85 -8.62
N TYR A 380 3.22 -5.17 -7.52
CA TYR A 380 2.48 -5.37 -6.27
C TYR A 380 1.01 -4.93 -6.40
N ALA A 381 0.10 -5.83 -6.00
CA ALA A 381 -1.28 -5.48 -5.74
C ALA A 381 -1.42 -4.73 -4.41
N PHE A 382 -2.58 -4.09 -4.19
CA PHE A 382 -2.88 -3.38 -2.94
C PHE A 382 -4.06 -4.02 -2.21
N GLY A 383 -3.81 -4.64 -1.05
CA GLY A 383 -4.84 -5.25 -0.22
C GLY A 383 -5.70 -6.28 -0.96
N GLU A 384 -7.03 -6.11 -0.92
CA GLU A 384 -8.01 -7.02 -1.54
C GLU A 384 -7.82 -7.19 -3.05
N GLN A 385 -7.19 -6.22 -3.73
CA GLN A 385 -6.86 -6.33 -5.16
C GLN A 385 -6.01 -7.56 -5.49
N ALA A 386 -5.21 -8.06 -4.53
CA ALA A 386 -4.45 -9.30 -4.67
C ALA A 386 -5.36 -10.52 -4.94
N TYR A 387 -6.52 -10.57 -4.28
CA TYR A 387 -7.52 -11.60 -4.53
C TYR A 387 -8.12 -11.41 -5.93
N GLU A 388 -8.58 -10.20 -6.27
CA GLU A 388 -9.24 -9.93 -7.55
C GLU A 388 -8.34 -10.33 -8.75
N THR A 389 -7.08 -9.89 -8.73
CA THR A 389 -6.14 -10.10 -9.83
C THR A 389 -5.78 -11.57 -10.02
N ILE A 390 -5.43 -12.29 -8.94
CA ILE A 390 -5.12 -13.71 -9.04
C ILE A 390 -6.37 -14.54 -9.32
N ASP A 391 -7.52 -14.21 -8.72
CA ASP A 391 -8.77 -14.96 -8.99
C ASP A 391 -9.14 -14.91 -10.46
N GLU A 392 -9.04 -13.73 -11.10
CA GLU A 392 -9.29 -13.56 -12.53
C GLU A 392 -8.21 -14.20 -13.40
N LEU A 393 -6.92 -14.09 -13.03
CA LEU A 393 -5.82 -14.72 -13.77
C LEU A 393 -5.97 -16.24 -13.82
N LEU A 394 -6.34 -16.87 -12.70
CA LEU A 394 -6.45 -18.32 -12.59
C LEU A 394 -7.77 -18.89 -13.16
N LYS A 395 -8.69 -18.05 -13.65
CA LYS A 395 -9.86 -18.52 -14.40
C LYS A 395 -9.48 -19.01 -15.80
N PRO A 396 -10.19 -20.00 -16.36
CA PRO A 396 -9.96 -20.46 -17.72
C PRO A 396 -10.12 -19.35 -18.75
N TYR A 397 -9.19 -19.27 -19.70
CA TYR A 397 -9.24 -18.37 -20.83
C TYR A 397 -10.20 -18.90 -21.90
N LYS A 398 -10.86 -18.02 -22.67
CA LYS A 398 -11.82 -18.43 -23.71
C LYS A 398 -11.53 -17.78 -25.07
N PRO A 399 -10.36 -17.99 -25.68
CA PRO A 399 -10.10 -17.48 -27.02
C PRO A 399 -11.04 -18.18 -28.00
N ASN A 400 -11.77 -17.41 -28.80
CA ASN A 400 -12.71 -17.92 -29.80
C ASN A 400 -13.78 -18.88 -29.24
N GLY A 401 -14.16 -18.72 -27.97
CA GLY A 401 -15.18 -19.55 -27.31
C GLY A 401 -14.70 -20.91 -26.81
N LYS A 402 -13.45 -21.32 -27.09
CA LYS A 402 -12.86 -22.56 -26.55
C LYS A 402 -12.29 -22.32 -25.16
N LYS A 403 -12.72 -23.09 -24.17
CA LYS A 403 -12.20 -23.00 -22.80
C LYS A 403 -10.81 -23.63 -22.72
N THR A 404 -9.80 -22.84 -22.35
CA THR A 404 -8.40 -23.24 -22.16
C THR A 404 -7.98 -22.94 -20.72
N HIS A 405 -7.42 -23.93 -20.03
CA HIS A 405 -6.86 -23.77 -18.69
C HIS A 405 -5.40 -23.34 -18.79
N LEU A 406 -4.95 -22.46 -17.89
CA LEU A 406 -3.53 -22.13 -17.77
C LEU A 406 -2.82 -23.26 -17.02
N TYR A 407 -1.66 -23.69 -17.52
CA TYR A 407 -0.83 -24.64 -16.80
C TYR A 407 0.02 -23.93 -15.73
N VAL A 408 -0.62 -23.52 -14.64
CA VAL A 408 0.08 -22.84 -13.52
C VAL A 408 0.72 -23.88 -12.61
N ASP A 409 2.06 -23.94 -12.60
CA ASP A 409 2.84 -24.89 -11.80
C ASP A 409 3.22 -24.32 -10.42
N SER A 410 3.51 -23.02 -10.35
CA SER A 410 3.78 -22.37 -9.06
C SER A 410 3.39 -20.90 -9.02
N ILE A 411 3.11 -20.40 -7.83
CA ILE A 411 2.84 -18.99 -7.56
C ILE A 411 3.74 -18.52 -6.42
N SER A 412 4.54 -17.48 -6.66
CA SER A 412 5.49 -16.95 -5.71
C SER A 412 5.14 -15.50 -5.37
N ILE A 413 5.15 -15.15 -4.09
CA ILE A 413 4.81 -13.82 -3.59
C ILE A 413 6.01 -13.35 -2.77
N MET A 414 6.64 -12.29 -3.26
CA MET A 414 7.64 -11.55 -2.50
C MET A 414 7.05 -10.19 -2.13
N GLY A 415 7.34 -9.65 -0.95
CA GLY A 415 6.84 -8.34 -0.59
C GLY A 415 7.63 -7.64 0.52
N LYS A 416 7.27 -6.39 0.77
CA LYS A 416 7.68 -5.68 1.98
C LYS A 416 6.70 -6.00 3.09
N ALA A 417 7.19 -6.15 4.30
CA ALA A 417 6.36 -6.36 5.47
C ALA A 417 6.97 -5.66 6.69
N GLY A 418 6.13 -5.38 7.69
CA GLY A 418 6.60 -4.99 9.01
C GLY A 418 7.02 -6.24 9.78
N ILE A 419 8.23 -6.25 10.32
CA ILE A 419 8.76 -7.38 11.10
C ILE A 419 8.44 -7.21 12.58
N LEU A 420 8.01 -8.29 13.23
CA LEU A 420 7.74 -8.31 14.68
C LEU A 420 8.87 -9.00 15.46
N GLU A 421 9.65 -9.84 14.78
CA GLU A 421 10.83 -10.51 15.32
C GLU A 421 12.04 -10.23 14.42
N GLY A 422 12.93 -9.31 14.81
CA GLY A 422 14.11 -8.93 14.00
C GLY A 422 14.16 -7.45 13.63
N GLY A 423 14.97 -7.12 12.62
CA GLY A 423 15.23 -5.73 12.20
C GLY A 423 15.03 -5.47 10.70
N LYS A 424 15.18 -4.21 10.29
CA LYS A 424 15.08 -3.79 8.88
C LYS A 424 16.04 -4.62 8.00
N GLY A 425 15.52 -5.12 6.88
CA GLY A 425 16.26 -5.94 5.93
C GLY A 425 16.26 -7.45 6.21
N ASP A 426 15.88 -7.90 7.41
CA ASP A 426 15.71 -9.32 7.70
C ASP A 426 14.54 -9.92 6.89
N ILE A 427 14.51 -11.25 6.75
CA ILE A 427 13.56 -11.96 5.88
C ILE A 427 12.60 -12.80 6.72
N MET A 428 11.32 -12.77 6.34
CA MET A 428 10.24 -13.55 6.93
C MET A 428 9.72 -14.56 5.91
N ILE A 429 9.65 -15.84 6.29
CA ILE A 429 9.11 -16.95 5.51
C ILE A 429 7.82 -17.42 6.20
N PRO A 430 6.63 -17.10 5.67
CA PRO A 430 5.39 -17.51 6.32
C PRO A 430 5.12 -19.01 6.20
N SER A 431 4.55 -19.58 7.25
CA SER A 431 3.91 -20.91 7.26
C SER A 431 2.38 -20.83 7.18
N ALA A 432 1.81 -19.66 7.48
CA ALA A 432 0.38 -19.37 7.37
C ALA A 432 0.13 -17.87 7.27
N HIS A 433 -1.03 -17.48 6.74
CA HIS A 433 -1.57 -16.12 6.86
C HIS A 433 -2.79 -16.11 7.77
N ILE A 434 -2.74 -15.31 8.83
CA ILE A 434 -3.85 -15.04 9.75
C ILE A 434 -4.58 -13.80 9.23
N PHE A 435 -5.89 -13.88 8.99
CA PHE A 435 -6.61 -12.75 8.40
C PHE A 435 -7.34 -11.91 9.45
N GLU A 436 -6.86 -10.70 9.68
CA GLU A 436 -7.38 -9.79 10.70
C GLU A 436 -8.87 -9.47 10.49
N GLY A 437 -9.64 -9.48 11.57
CA GLY A 437 -11.06 -9.13 11.55
C GLY A 437 -11.98 -10.21 10.97
N THR A 438 -11.45 -11.40 10.67
CA THR A 438 -12.22 -12.55 10.21
C THR A 438 -11.84 -13.82 11.00
N ALA A 439 -12.57 -14.91 10.78
CA ALA A 439 -12.20 -16.23 11.28
C ALA A 439 -11.29 -17.00 10.31
N ASP A 440 -10.97 -16.40 9.14
CA ASP A 440 -10.26 -17.06 8.06
C ASP A 440 -8.76 -17.12 8.38
N ASN A 441 -8.17 -18.30 8.23
CA ASN A 441 -6.74 -18.54 8.40
C ASN A 441 -6.28 -19.49 7.31
N TYR A 442 -5.13 -19.19 6.72
CA TYR A 442 -4.64 -19.88 5.54
C TYR A 442 -3.26 -20.51 5.80
N PRO A 443 -3.21 -21.74 6.35
CA PRO A 443 -1.99 -22.51 6.41
C PRO A 443 -1.64 -23.09 5.02
N PHE A 444 -0.35 -23.20 4.73
CA PHE A 444 0.15 -23.80 3.48
C PHE A 444 1.55 -24.36 3.67
N LYS A 445 1.96 -25.22 2.75
CA LYS A 445 3.35 -25.65 2.63
C LYS A 445 4.09 -24.62 1.77
N ASN A 446 5.00 -23.87 2.38
CA ASN A 446 5.89 -22.97 1.68
C ASN A 446 7.07 -23.77 1.12
N GLU A 447 7.37 -23.61 -0.16
CA GLU A 447 8.55 -24.28 -0.76
C GLU A 447 9.86 -23.59 -0.37
N LEU A 448 9.81 -22.34 0.11
CA LEU A 448 10.95 -21.70 0.77
C LEU A 448 11.01 -22.12 2.24
N CYS A 449 12.21 -22.35 2.74
CA CYS A 449 12.50 -22.58 4.15
C CYS A 449 13.71 -21.77 4.61
N THR A 450 13.92 -21.71 5.93
CA THR A 450 15.03 -20.96 6.53
C THR A 450 16.40 -21.33 5.92
N ALA A 451 16.67 -22.62 5.73
CA ALA A 451 17.92 -23.13 5.18
C ALA A 451 18.22 -22.65 3.74
N ASP A 452 17.20 -22.22 2.99
CA ASP A 452 17.38 -21.70 1.64
C ASP A 452 18.09 -20.34 1.59
N LEU A 453 18.02 -19.56 2.67
CA LEU A 453 18.47 -18.17 2.75
C LEU A 453 19.48 -17.91 3.89
N GLU A 454 19.82 -18.93 4.68
CA GLU A 454 20.80 -18.86 5.76
C GLU A 454 22.22 -18.53 5.27
N GLY A 455 23.04 -17.98 6.17
CA GLY A 455 24.45 -17.69 5.91
C GLY A 455 24.70 -16.47 5.01
N GLN A 456 23.65 -15.73 4.62
CA GLN A 456 23.74 -14.58 3.72
C GLN A 456 23.94 -13.23 4.43
N GLY A 457 24.15 -13.24 5.75
CA GLY A 457 24.34 -12.03 6.56
C GLY A 457 23.05 -11.25 6.86
N LEU A 458 21.89 -11.89 6.73
CA LEU A 458 20.58 -11.41 7.18
C LEU A 458 19.99 -12.47 8.11
N LYS A 459 19.15 -12.05 9.07
CA LYS A 459 18.39 -13.01 9.87
C LYS A 459 17.16 -13.45 9.09
N ILE A 460 16.80 -14.71 9.27
CA ILE A 460 15.65 -15.35 8.63
C ILE A 460 14.72 -15.85 9.73
N PHE A 461 13.44 -15.53 9.60
CA PHE A 461 12.40 -15.91 10.56
C PHE A 461 11.31 -16.69 9.85
N GLU A 462 10.87 -17.80 10.44
CA GLU A 462 9.85 -18.67 9.88
C GLU A 462 8.67 -18.80 10.87
N GLY A 463 7.44 -18.58 10.40
CA GLY A 463 6.29 -18.51 11.30
C GLY A 463 5.03 -17.96 10.64
N ALA A 464 3.98 -17.69 11.42
CA ALA A 464 2.75 -17.13 10.88
C ALA A 464 2.94 -15.64 10.54
N MET A 465 2.30 -15.17 9.47
CA MET A 465 2.17 -13.75 9.14
C MET A 465 0.72 -13.32 9.38
N ILE A 466 0.50 -12.06 9.77
CA ILE A 466 -0.84 -11.47 9.80
C ILE A 466 -1.08 -10.59 8.58
N THR A 467 -2.21 -10.84 7.91
CA THR A 467 -2.75 -9.96 6.87
C THR A 467 -3.71 -8.98 7.53
N VAL A 468 -3.30 -7.70 7.61
CA VAL A 468 -4.08 -6.65 8.27
C VAL A 468 -4.96 -5.89 7.28
N LEU A 469 -6.04 -5.27 7.78
CA LEU A 469 -6.91 -4.44 6.93
C LEU A 469 -6.21 -3.18 6.40
N GLY A 470 -5.24 -2.69 7.16
CA GLY A 470 -4.41 -1.55 6.82
C GLY A 470 -3.35 -1.34 7.88
N THR A 471 -2.12 -1.07 7.45
CA THR A 471 -1.03 -0.73 8.38
C THR A 471 -1.33 0.55 9.17
N SER A 472 -2.20 1.41 8.66
CA SER A 472 -2.73 2.60 9.34
C SER A 472 -3.67 2.32 10.51
N LEU A 473 -4.05 1.06 10.72
CA LEU A 473 -4.94 0.63 11.80
C LEU A 473 -4.21 -0.17 12.88
N GLN A 474 -2.88 -0.19 12.86
CA GLN A 474 -2.08 -0.99 13.77
C GLN A 474 -1.48 -0.17 14.91
N ASN A 475 -1.35 -0.77 16.09
CA ASN A 475 -0.67 -0.20 17.25
C ASN A 475 0.19 -1.25 17.96
N LYS A 476 1.08 -0.82 18.85
CA LYS A 476 1.99 -1.73 19.57
C LYS A 476 1.26 -2.78 20.41
N ASP A 477 0.11 -2.46 20.99
CA ASP A 477 -0.60 -3.37 21.89
C ASP A 477 -1.18 -4.58 21.13
N ILE A 478 -1.81 -4.35 19.97
CA ILE A 478 -2.36 -5.43 19.15
C ILE A 478 -1.25 -6.25 18.47
N LEU A 479 -0.17 -5.60 18.02
CA LEU A 479 0.96 -6.29 17.42
C LEU A 479 1.72 -7.14 18.43
N LYS A 480 1.91 -6.66 19.67
CA LYS A 480 2.47 -7.46 20.76
C LYS A 480 1.59 -8.66 21.10
N PHE A 481 0.27 -8.52 21.01
CA PHE A 481 -0.64 -9.64 21.20
C PHE A 481 -0.43 -10.72 20.13
N PHE A 482 -0.40 -10.36 18.84
CA PHE A 482 -0.17 -11.34 17.77
C PHE A 482 1.21 -12.00 17.87
N HIS A 483 2.25 -11.23 18.21
CA HIS A 483 3.60 -11.74 18.38
C HIS A 483 3.75 -12.64 19.61
N SER A 484 3.27 -12.21 20.78
CA SER A 484 3.58 -12.87 22.06
C SER A 484 2.55 -13.91 22.51
N SER A 485 1.46 -14.07 21.77
CA SER A 485 0.44 -15.10 22.04
C SER A 485 0.76 -16.41 21.31
N THR A 486 -0.12 -17.40 21.42
CA THR A 486 -0.01 -18.66 20.70
C THR A 486 -0.07 -18.53 19.18
N TRP A 487 -0.42 -17.35 18.65
CA TRP A 487 -0.34 -17.08 17.21
C TRP A 487 1.11 -17.01 16.71
N ASN A 488 2.06 -16.61 17.56
CA ASN A 488 3.49 -16.52 17.25
C ASN A 488 3.78 -15.86 15.88
N VAL A 489 3.14 -14.71 15.65
CA VAL A 489 3.23 -14.00 14.37
C VAL A 489 4.57 -13.30 14.26
N ILE A 490 5.30 -13.57 13.17
CA ILE A 490 6.65 -13.04 12.93
C ILE A 490 6.65 -11.70 12.20
N GLY A 491 5.53 -11.32 11.57
CA GLY A 491 5.39 -10.09 10.81
C GLY A 491 3.98 -9.83 10.31
N LEU A 492 3.79 -8.65 9.70
CA LEU A 492 2.51 -8.17 9.17
C LEU A 492 2.64 -7.59 7.76
N GLU A 493 1.58 -7.77 6.98
CA GLU A 493 1.44 -7.34 5.58
C GLU A 493 -0.05 -7.17 5.25
N MET A 494 -0.42 -6.87 4.00
CA MET A 494 -1.81 -6.54 3.63
C MET A 494 -2.42 -7.44 2.55
N GLU A 495 -1.70 -8.42 2.00
CA GLU A 495 -2.09 -9.11 0.77
C GLU A 495 -2.12 -10.65 0.85
N GLY A 496 -1.40 -11.25 1.79
CA GLY A 496 -1.03 -12.66 1.80
C GLY A 496 -2.22 -13.60 1.91
N ALA A 497 -3.13 -13.31 2.85
CA ALA A 497 -4.40 -14.01 2.96
C ALA A 497 -5.26 -13.87 1.69
N HIS A 498 -5.23 -12.71 1.02
CA HIS A 498 -5.97 -12.49 -0.23
C HIS A 498 -5.41 -13.32 -1.39
N TYR A 499 -4.08 -13.35 -1.54
CA TYR A 499 -3.41 -14.22 -2.50
C TYR A 499 -3.75 -15.69 -2.22
N GLN A 500 -3.54 -16.14 -0.98
CA GLN A 500 -3.72 -17.54 -0.64
C GLN A 500 -5.17 -18.00 -0.78
N LYS A 501 -6.14 -17.13 -0.47
CA LYS A 501 -7.56 -17.37 -0.73
C LYS A 501 -7.85 -17.60 -2.22
N ALA A 502 -7.31 -16.77 -3.11
CA ALA A 502 -7.50 -16.92 -4.55
C ALA A 502 -6.84 -18.21 -5.07
N ILE A 503 -5.62 -18.51 -4.60
CA ILE A 503 -4.87 -19.72 -4.97
C ILE A 503 -5.64 -20.97 -4.55
N GLN A 504 -6.06 -21.07 -3.28
CA GLN A 504 -6.81 -22.22 -2.78
C GLN A 504 -8.18 -22.36 -3.44
N ALA A 505 -8.88 -21.25 -3.70
CA ALA A 505 -10.14 -21.29 -4.44
C ALA A 505 -9.94 -21.87 -5.86
N ALA A 506 -8.85 -21.50 -6.54
CA ALA A 506 -8.53 -22.01 -7.86
C ALA A 506 -8.07 -23.48 -7.87
N SER A 507 -7.15 -23.86 -6.97
CA SER A 507 -6.53 -25.20 -6.95
C SER A 507 -7.37 -26.25 -6.23
N LYS A 508 -7.99 -25.91 -5.09
CA LYS A 508 -8.68 -26.89 -4.22
C LYS A 508 -10.20 -26.91 -4.38
N VAL A 509 -10.82 -25.81 -4.83
CA VAL A 509 -12.29 -25.70 -4.92
C VAL A 509 -12.79 -25.74 -6.37
N ARG A 510 -12.28 -24.84 -7.23
CA ARG A 510 -12.71 -24.73 -8.63
C ARG A 510 -12.03 -25.75 -9.54
N GLY A 511 -10.84 -26.24 -9.14
CA GLY A 511 -10.00 -27.08 -10.00
C GLY A 511 -9.63 -26.40 -11.31
N SER A 512 -9.43 -25.08 -11.31
CA SER A 512 -9.09 -24.33 -12.52
C SER A 512 -7.60 -24.37 -12.84
N ILE A 513 -6.76 -24.71 -11.87
CA ILE A 513 -5.32 -24.95 -11.98
C ILE A 513 -4.95 -26.27 -11.27
N ASN A 514 -3.67 -26.64 -11.31
CA ASN A 514 -3.15 -27.83 -10.64
C ASN A 514 -3.46 -27.80 -9.13
N GLU A 515 -3.93 -28.92 -8.60
CA GLU A 515 -4.25 -29.09 -7.18
C GLU A 515 -3.00 -28.98 -6.31
N ASP A 516 -1.84 -29.37 -6.85
CA ASP A 516 -0.53 -29.37 -6.19
C ASP A 516 0.33 -28.16 -6.59
N VAL A 517 -0.31 -27.06 -6.99
CA VAL A 517 0.38 -25.80 -7.29
C VAL A 517 1.30 -25.41 -6.13
N LYS A 518 2.58 -25.20 -6.44
CA LYS A 518 3.60 -24.84 -5.46
C LYS A 518 3.47 -23.38 -5.07
N VAL A 519 3.60 -23.07 -3.78
CA VAL A 519 3.59 -21.69 -3.29
C VAL A 519 4.91 -21.32 -2.63
N ARG A 520 5.38 -20.10 -2.91
CA ARG A 520 6.56 -19.52 -2.27
C ARG A 520 6.21 -18.15 -1.75
N TYR A 521 6.22 -17.98 -0.45
CA TYR A 521 6.05 -16.66 0.15
C TYR A 521 7.33 -16.28 0.88
N ALA A 522 7.79 -15.05 0.69
CA ALA A 522 8.84 -14.47 1.50
C ALA A 522 8.71 -12.95 1.52
N TYR A 523 8.93 -12.35 2.68
CA TYR A 523 8.87 -10.91 2.85
C TYR A 523 10.18 -10.39 3.41
N TYR A 524 10.56 -9.18 3.04
CA TYR A 524 11.69 -8.50 3.65
C TYR A 524 11.20 -7.32 4.51
N ALA A 525 11.81 -7.17 5.67
CA ALA A 525 11.43 -6.21 6.68
C ALA A 525 11.68 -4.78 6.20
N SER A 526 10.62 -3.99 6.02
CA SER A 526 10.72 -2.55 5.77
C SER A 526 10.94 -1.74 7.03
N ASP A 527 10.38 -2.21 8.12
CA ASP A 527 10.17 -1.47 9.35
C ASP A 527 9.87 -2.47 10.49
N ASN A 528 10.08 -2.06 11.73
CA ASN A 528 9.69 -2.82 12.91
C ASN A 528 8.69 -1.97 13.72
N PRO A 529 7.38 -2.21 13.60
CA PRO A 529 6.38 -1.39 14.26
C PRO A 529 6.32 -1.56 15.78
N LEU A 530 7.04 -2.52 16.36
CA LEU A 530 7.21 -2.62 17.81
C LEU A 530 8.27 -1.66 18.36
N GLU A 531 9.19 -1.21 17.51
CA GLU A 531 10.24 -0.25 17.86
C GLU A 531 9.76 1.20 17.64
N THR A 532 9.93 2.05 18.66
CA THR A 532 9.55 3.47 18.57
C THR A 532 10.39 4.18 17.52
N GLY A 533 9.74 4.93 16.62
CA GLY A 533 10.40 5.56 15.48
C GLY A 533 10.80 4.58 14.37
N GLY A 534 10.43 3.31 14.50
CA GLY A 534 10.74 2.24 13.55
C GLY A 534 9.64 1.94 12.53
N THR A 535 8.59 2.76 12.41
CA THR A 535 7.41 2.52 11.56
C THR A 535 7.61 2.99 10.11
N LEU A 536 6.66 2.68 9.21
CA LEU A 536 6.60 3.20 7.84
C LEU A 536 6.69 4.73 7.70
N ALA A 537 6.36 5.50 8.75
CA ALA A 537 6.52 6.95 8.75
C ALA A 537 8.00 7.39 8.84
N SER A 538 8.90 6.51 9.30
CA SER A 538 10.33 6.78 9.52
C SER A 538 11.21 6.76 8.27
N GLY A 539 10.64 6.53 7.08
CA GLY A 539 11.35 6.55 5.79
C GLY A 539 11.50 5.18 5.12
N GLY A 540 12.01 5.18 3.88
CA GLY A 540 12.17 3.96 3.08
C GLY A 540 13.46 3.19 3.38
N LEU A 541 13.52 1.93 2.94
CA LEU A 541 14.68 1.04 3.11
C LEU A 541 15.98 1.54 2.44
N GLY A 542 15.91 2.38 1.40
CA GLY A 542 17.09 2.77 0.64
C GLY A 542 17.86 1.56 0.09
N THR A 543 19.19 1.59 0.13
CA THR A 543 20.05 0.51 -0.34
C THR A 543 19.98 -0.76 0.53
N SER A 544 19.60 -0.64 1.81
CA SER A 544 19.44 -1.81 2.70
C SER A 544 18.39 -2.81 2.23
N GLY A 545 17.42 -2.36 1.41
CA GLY A 545 16.40 -3.23 0.82
C GLY A 545 16.87 -4.02 -0.41
N VAL A 546 18.03 -3.70 -0.99
CA VAL A 546 18.52 -4.32 -2.22
C VAL A 546 18.85 -5.80 -1.96
N LYS A 547 19.75 -6.07 -1.02
CA LYS A 547 20.22 -7.42 -0.72
C LYS A 547 19.08 -8.42 -0.42
N PRO A 548 18.15 -8.17 0.52
CA PRO A 548 17.07 -9.13 0.78
C PRO A 548 16.15 -9.34 -0.43
N THR A 549 15.84 -8.28 -1.18
CA THR A 549 15.03 -8.40 -2.41
C THR A 549 15.65 -9.37 -3.41
N TYR A 550 16.95 -9.23 -3.65
CA TYR A 550 17.64 -10.08 -4.63
C TYR A 550 17.93 -11.48 -4.11
N LEU A 551 18.15 -11.66 -2.80
CA LEU A 551 18.28 -12.98 -2.19
C LEU A 551 17.01 -13.82 -2.37
N ILE A 552 15.85 -13.26 -2.01
CA ILE A 552 14.56 -13.94 -2.19
C ILE A 552 14.33 -14.25 -3.67
N THR A 553 14.54 -13.27 -4.55
CA THR A 553 14.29 -13.43 -5.99
C THR A 553 15.16 -14.51 -6.62
N ARG A 554 16.47 -14.50 -6.33
CA ARG A 554 17.41 -15.52 -6.83
C ARG A 554 16.99 -16.90 -6.37
N LYS A 555 16.59 -17.05 -5.11
CA LYS A 555 16.19 -18.35 -4.58
C LYS A 555 14.87 -18.86 -5.17
N ILE A 556 13.88 -17.99 -5.35
CA ILE A 556 12.63 -18.32 -6.06
C ILE A 556 12.95 -18.84 -7.46
N LEU A 557 13.79 -18.13 -8.22
CA LEU A 557 14.17 -18.53 -9.58
C LEU A 557 14.95 -19.86 -9.58
N GLN A 558 15.90 -20.05 -8.66
CA GLN A 558 16.61 -21.32 -8.50
C GLN A 558 15.65 -22.48 -8.26
N GLN A 559 14.66 -22.37 -7.37
CA GLN A 559 13.69 -23.44 -7.14
C GLN A 559 12.69 -23.64 -8.28
N ILE A 560 12.54 -22.67 -9.19
CA ILE A 560 11.72 -22.84 -10.40
C ILE A 560 12.51 -23.59 -11.48
N PHE A 561 13.79 -23.23 -11.65
CA PHE A 561 14.67 -23.74 -12.71
C PHE A 561 15.35 -25.08 -12.40
N ASN A 562 15.23 -25.57 -11.17
CA ASN A 562 15.61 -26.91 -10.72
C ASN A 562 14.35 -27.65 -10.30
#